data_AF-A0A8J2LA95-F1
#
_entry.id   AF-A0A8J2LA95-F1
#
_cell.length_a   1.000
_cell.length_b   1.000
_cell.length_c   1.000
_cell.angle_alpha   90.00
_cell.angle_beta   90.00
_cell.angle_gamma   90.00
#
_symmetry.space_group_name_H-M   'P 1'
#
loop_
_entity.id
_entity.type
_entity.pdbx_description
1 polymer ?
#
loop_
_entity_poly.entity_id
_entity_poly.type
_entity_poly.pdbx_seq_one_letter_code
_entity_poly.pdbx_strand_id
1 'polypeptide(L)'
;MHLILQIRSSIIEAIKRDRLTTPGVKSWRKLVHLIRMQVNFAGDWQKSHQLMLLIGSIVVATGLTFLILTSSFDRPNGGFLMLMQSSYVFMVVGRIYLKIYAANSISLEESLIARELIFLSIPEDEFSTQLEVKFLYDMIKLKPCSINFGSYAILNKSLILGIGSQVVTYLIVLMQFSQTQS
;
A
#
# COMPACT_ATOMS: atom_id res chain seq x y z
N MET A 1 -4.07 0.14 -12.25
CA MET A 1 -3.39 -1.17 -12.26
C MET A 1 -3.33 -1.77 -13.68
N HIS A 2 -4.44 -1.87 -14.42
CA HIS A 2 -4.47 -2.40 -15.79
C HIS A 2 -3.52 -1.67 -16.78
N LEU A 3 -3.43 -0.34 -16.65
CA LEU A 3 -2.61 0.53 -17.49
C LEU A 3 -1.10 0.33 -17.22
N ILE A 4 -0.72 0.01 -15.99
CA ILE A 4 0.68 -0.29 -15.60
C ILE A 4 1.10 -1.64 -16.18
N LEU A 5 0.22 -2.64 -16.13
CA LEU A 5 0.48 -3.97 -16.70
C LEU A 5 0.58 -3.92 -18.24
N GLN A 6 -0.26 -3.12 -18.91
CA GLN A 6 -0.17 -2.90 -20.36
C GLN A 6 1.10 -2.15 -20.78
N ILE A 7 1.51 -1.13 -20.02
CA ILE A 7 2.76 -0.41 -20.28
C ILE A 7 3.95 -1.35 -20.05
N ARG A 8 3.90 -2.18 -19.00
CA ARG A 8 4.94 -3.19 -18.72
C ARG A 8 5.04 -4.21 -19.85
N SER A 9 3.93 -4.81 -20.28
CA SER A 9 3.94 -5.85 -21.33
C SER A 9 4.44 -5.30 -22.67
N SER A 10 3.99 -4.11 -23.06
CA SER A 10 4.42 -3.47 -24.31
C SER A 10 5.90 -3.08 -24.31
N ILE A 11 6.44 -2.66 -23.17
CA ILE A 11 7.87 -2.35 -23.03
C ILE A 11 8.72 -3.63 -22.99
N ILE A 12 8.28 -4.67 -22.27
CA ILE A 12 8.98 -5.98 -22.24
C ILE A 12 9.00 -6.60 -23.65
N GLU A 13 7.91 -6.49 -24.41
CA GLU A 13 7.86 -6.95 -25.80
C GLU A 13 8.74 -6.14 -26.74
N ALA A 14 8.83 -4.81 -26.56
CA ALA A 14 9.75 -3.97 -27.32
C ALA A 14 11.23 -4.29 -27.01
N ILE A 15 11.56 -4.57 -25.75
CA ILE A 15 12.90 -4.94 -25.29
C ILE A 15 13.32 -6.34 -25.79
N LYS A 16 12.38 -7.29 -25.90
CA LYS A 16 12.68 -8.60 -26.51
C LYS A 16 13.02 -8.52 -28.00
N ARG A 17 12.58 -7.46 -28.69
CA ARG A 17 12.79 -7.28 -30.14
C ARG A 17 14.08 -6.52 -30.47
N ASP A 18 14.48 -5.55 -29.66
CA ASP A 18 15.71 -4.79 -29.87
C ASP A 18 16.80 -5.20 -28.87
N ARG A 19 17.97 -5.62 -29.37
CA ARG A 19 19.18 -5.75 -28.54
C ARG A 19 19.42 -4.41 -27.83
N LEU A 20 19.42 -4.46 -26.49
CA LEU A 20 19.49 -3.31 -25.59
C LEU A 20 20.68 -2.40 -25.91
N THR A 21 20.40 -1.35 -26.67
CA THR A 21 21.26 -0.17 -26.83
C THR A 21 20.84 0.88 -25.77
N THR A 22 21.59 1.99 -25.65
CA THR A 22 21.21 3.18 -24.85
C THR A 22 19.73 3.64 -24.91
N PRO A 23 18.94 3.46 -26.00
CA PRO A 23 17.50 3.69 -26.01
C PRO A 23 16.69 2.79 -25.04
N GLY A 24 17.16 1.57 -24.78
CA GLY A 24 16.53 0.63 -23.85
C GLY A 24 16.60 1.10 -22.41
N VAL A 25 17.76 1.61 -21.97
CA VAL A 25 17.93 2.16 -20.60
C VAL A 25 17.13 3.46 -20.43
N LYS A 26 17.04 4.30 -21.47
CA LYS A 26 16.13 5.45 -21.48
C LYS A 26 14.67 5.05 -21.28
N SER A 27 14.25 3.92 -21.85
CA SER A 27 12.89 3.38 -21.69
C SER A 27 12.62 2.91 -20.26
N TRP A 28 13.59 2.23 -19.61
CA TRP A 28 13.51 1.87 -18.20
C TRP A 28 13.46 3.09 -17.27
N ARG A 29 14.30 4.10 -17.53
CA ARG A 29 14.28 5.36 -16.78
C ARG A 29 12.94 6.06 -16.88
N LYS A 30 12.35 6.10 -18.09
CA LYS A 30 11.01 6.65 -18.33
C LYS A 30 9.93 5.87 -17.59
N LEU A 31 10.01 4.53 -17.56
CA LEU A 31 9.08 3.68 -16.82
C LEU A 31 9.12 3.97 -15.31
N VAL A 32 10.33 3.96 -14.72
CA VAL A 32 10.50 4.26 -13.28
C VAL A 32 10.03 5.67 -12.96
N HIS A 33 10.31 6.64 -13.83
CA HIS A 33 9.82 8.01 -13.66
C HIS A 33 8.29 8.10 -13.72
N LEU A 34 7.64 7.41 -14.67
CA LEU A 34 6.18 7.37 -14.78
C LEU A 34 5.52 6.70 -13.57
N ILE A 35 6.09 5.60 -13.08
CA ILE A 35 5.62 4.92 -11.85
C ILE A 35 5.72 5.89 -10.67
N ARG A 36 6.87 6.56 -10.49
CA ARG A 36 7.08 7.54 -9.42
C ARG A 36 6.15 8.75 -9.51
N MET A 37 5.91 9.25 -10.72
CA MET A 37 4.93 10.31 -10.98
C MET A 37 3.52 9.89 -10.59
N GLN A 38 3.09 8.67 -10.94
CA GLN A 38 1.79 8.16 -10.55
C GLN A 38 1.68 7.95 -9.03
N VAL A 39 2.74 7.47 -8.38
CA VAL A 39 2.80 7.34 -6.92
C VAL A 39 2.71 8.70 -6.24
N ASN A 40 3.43 9.70 -6.74
CA ASN A 40 3.36 11.06 -6.22
C ASN A 40 1.99 11.69 -6.44
N PHE A 41 1.40 11.52 -7.64
CA PHE A 41 0.06 12.03 -7.93
C PHE A 41 -1.01 11.35 -7.07
N ALA A 42 -0.94 10.02 -6.91
CA ALA A 42 -1.81 9.26 -6.02
C ALA A 42 -1.57 9.64 -4.55
N GLY A 43 -0.34 9.96 -4.15
CA GLY A 43 -0.03 10.47 -2.83
C GLY A 43 -0.61 11.87 -2.58
N ASP A 44 -0.37 12.81 -3.50
CA ASP A 44 -0.74 14.23 -3.45
C ASP A 44 -2.25 14.44 -3.45
N TRP A 45 -2.98 13.72 -4.33
CA TRP A 45 -4.45 13.75 -4.38
C TRP A 45 -5.10 13.26 -3.08
N GLN A 46 -4.33 12.57 -2.24
CA GLN A 46 -4.83 11.74 -1.14
C GLN A 46 -4.39 12.22 0.25
N LYS A 47 -3.52 13.24 0.34
CA LYS A 47 -2.74 13.53 1.56
C LYS A 47 -3.55 13.81 2.82
N SER A 48 -4.51 14.73 2.78
CA SER A 48 -5.16 15.21 4.01
C SER A 48 -6.58 14.69 4.15
N HIS A 49 -7.37 14.77 3.08
CA HIS A 49 -8.78 14.36 3.12
C HIS A 49 -8.94 12.86 3.35
N GLN A 50 -8.15 12.01 2.65
CA GLN A 50 -8.26 10.58 2.85
C GLN A 50 -7.59 10.08 4.13
N LEU A 51 -6.57 10.78 4.64
CA LEU A 51 -6.04 10.50 5.97
C LEU A 51 -7.11 10.78 7.03
N MET A 52 -7.81 11.91 6.93
CA MET A 52 -8.90 12.25 7.84
C MET A 52 -10.07 11.25 7.73
N LEU A 53 -10.42 10.80 6.52
CA LEU A 53 -11.40 9.73 6.32
C LEU A 53 -10.93 8.38 6.89
N LEU A 54 -9.63 8.06 6.79
CA LEU A 54 -9.06 6.84 7.35
C LEU A 54 -9.13 6.87 8.89
N ILE A 55 -8.66 7.96 9.51
CA ILE A 55 -8.74 8.15 10.96
C ILE A 55 -10.20 8.12 11.44
N GLY A 56 -11.08 8.86 10.76
CA GLY A 56 -12.51 8.87 11.07
C GLY A 56 -13.15 7.49 10.95
N SER A 57 -12.82 6.72 9.92
CA SER A 57 -13.36 5.36 9.76
C SER A 57 -12.84 4.38 10.82
N ILE A 58 -11.58 4.51 11.26
CA ILE A 58 -11.06 3.75 12.40
C ILE A 58 -11.80 4.12 13.69
N VAL A 59 -11.98 5.41 13.98
CA VAL A 59 -12.70 5.87 15.18
C VAL A 59 -14.15 5.35 15.19
N VAL A 60 -14.85 5.47 14.06
CA VAL A 60 -16.22 4.96 13.92
C VAL A 60 -16.26 3.43 14.05
N ALA A 61 -15.31 2.70 13.44
CA ALA A 61 -15.25 1.25 13.56
C ALA A 61 -15.00 0.80 15.01
N THR A 62 -14.09 1.45 15.72
CA THR A 62 -13.81 1.17 17.13
C THR A 62 -15.04 1.46 18.01
N GLY A 63 -15.72 2.60 17.78
CA GLY A 63 -16.95 2.96 18.49
C GLY A 63 -18.08 1.98 18.25
N LEU A 64 -18.28 1.53 17.00
CA LEU A 64 -19.27 0.51 16.66
C LEU A 64 -18.92 -0.85 17.28
N THR A 65 -17.64 -1.23 17.31
CA THR A 65 -17.20 -2.48 17.94
C THR A 65 -17.49 -2.46 19.45
N PHE A 66 -17.30 -1.32 20.12
CA PHE A 66 -17.70 -1.16 21.51
C PHE A 66 -19.22 -1.28 21.71
N LEU A 67 -20.02 -0.66 20.83
CA LEU A 67 -21.48 -0.79 20.87
C LEU A 67 -21.93 -2.24 20.63
N ILE A 68 -21.27 -3.00 19.75
CA ILE A 68 -21.53 -4.44 19.56
C ILE A 68 -21.28 -5.17 20.87
N LEU A 69 -20.11 -4.99 21.48
CA LEU A 69 -19.72 -5.68 22.71
C LEU A 69 -20.72 -5.39 23.85
N THR A 70 -21.01 -4.12 24.11
CA THR A 70 -21.95 -3.71 25.17
C THR A 70 -23.37 -4.21 24.92
N SER A 71 -23.88 -4.09 23.69
CA SER A 71 -25.24 -4.58 23.35
C SER A 71 -25.38 -6.10 23.38
N SER A 72 -24.28 -6.85 23.19
CA SER A 72 -24.25 -8.31 23.28
C SER A 72 -24.43 -8.82 24.71
N PHE A 73 -24.00 -8.03 25.72
CA PHE A 73 -24.14 -8.42 27.13
C PHE A 73 -25.55 -8.16 27.68
N ASP A 74 -26.25 -7.13 27.17
CA ASP A 74 -27.52 -6.66 27.77
C ASP A 74 -28.81 -7.10 27.05
N ARG A 75 -28.77 -7.62 25.80
CA ARG A 75 -30.01 -7.88 25.03
C ARG A 75 -30.03 -9.21 24.26
N PRO A 76 -30.95 -10.15 24.60
CA PRO A 76 -31.07 -11.42 23.90
C PRO A 76 -31.60 -11.33 22.45
N ASN A 77 -32.21 -10.21 22.04
CA ASN A 77 -32.82 -10.03 20.69
C ASN A 77 -32.09 -8.99 19.80
N GLY A 78 -30.82 -8.67 20.08
CA GLY A 78 -30.03 -7.65 19.36
C GLY A 78 -29.39 -8.09 18.03
N GLY A 79 -29.59 -9.33 17.57
CA GLY A 79 -28.77 -9.95 16.51
C GLY A 79 -28.70 -9.18 15.19
N PHE A 80 -29.79 -8.54 14.76
CA PHE A 80 -29.79 -7.73 13.52
C PHE A 80 -28.91 -6.47 13.61
N LEU A 81 -28.93 -5.79 14.77
CA LEU A 81 -28.10 -4.60 14.99
C LEU A 81 -26.61 -4.99 15.02
N MET A 82 -26.28 -6.11 15.68
CA MET A 82 -24.92 -6.65 15.70
C MET A 82 -24.42 -7.03 14.30
N LEU A 83 -25.27 -7.65 13.46
CA LEU A 83 -24.93 -7.96 12.06
C LEU A 83 -24.65 -6.70 11.24
N MET A 84 -25.48 -5.67 11.36
CA MET A 84 -25.25 -4.39 10.68
C MET A 84 -23.93 -3.74 11.13
N GLN A 85 -23.67 -3.68 12.43
CA GLN A 85 -22.46 -3.07 12.97
C GLN A 85 -21.20 -3.84 12.59
N SER A 86 -21.22 -5.18 12.66
CA SER A 86 -20.09 -6.02 12.26
C SER A 86 -19.82 -5.90 10.75
N SER A 87 -20.86 -5.90 9.90
CA SER A 87 -20.70 -5.71 8.45
C SER A 87 -20.03 -4.37 8.10
N TYR A 88 -20.34 -3.31 8.84
CA TYR A 88 -19.70 -2.01 8.66
C TYR A 88 -18.22 -2.05 9.02
N VAL A 89 -17.86 -2.67 10.16
CA VAL A 89 -16.47 -2.84 10.57
C VAL A 89 -15.68 -3.64 9.52
N PHE A 90 -16.23 -4.74 9.03
CA PHE A 90 -15.61 -5.53 7.94
C PHE A 90 -15.42 -4.71 6.66
N MET A 91 -16.41 -3.90 6.29
CA MET A 91 -16.32 -3.02 5.11
C MET A 91 -15.20 -1.98 5.28
N VAL A 92 -15.08 -1.35 6.44
CA VAL A 92 -14.03 -0.35 6.73
C VAL A 92 -12.65 -1.00 6.67
N VAL A 93 -12.46 -2.12 7.39
CA VAL A 93 -11.19 -2.85 7.40
C VAL A 93 -10.82 -3.33 5.99
N GLY A 94 -11.79 -3.85 5.23
CA GLY A 94 -11.58 -4.28 3.85
C GLY A 94 -11.13 -3.14 2.94
N ARG A 95 -11.72 -1.95 3.06
CA ARG A 95 -11.31 -0.76 2.30
C ARG A 95 -9.87 -0.33 2.63
N ILE A 96 -9.50 -0.34 3.91
CA ILE A 96 -8.15 -0.01 4.37
C ILE A 96 -7.14 -1.04 3.83
N TYR A 97 -7.48 -2.33 3.97
CA TYR A 97 -6.67 -3.44 3.46
C TYR A 97 -6.42 -3.31 1.95
N LEU A 98 -7.45 -3.06 1.14
CA LEU A 98 -7.31 -2.91 -0.31
C LEU A 98 -6.40 -1.74 -0.69
N LYS A 99 -6.49 -0.60 0.00
CA LYS A 99 -5.60 0.55 -0.23
C LYS A 99 -4.15 0.22 0.06
N ILE A 100 -3.89 -0.46 1.18
CA ILE A 100 -2.54 -0.86 1.58
C ILE A 100 -2.01 -1.96 0.66
N TYR A 101 -2.85 -2.88 0.22
CA TYR A 101 -2.49 -3.88 -0.78
C TYR A 101 -2.07 -3.22 -2.09
N ALA A 102 -2.86 -2.28 -2.60
CA ALA A 102 -2.53 -1.52 -3.81
C ALA A 102 -1.21 -0.74 -3.64
N ALA A 103 -1.01 -0.07 -2.50
CA ALA A 103 0.24 0.65 -2.21
C ALA A 103 1.46 -0.27 -2.23
N ASN A 104 1.38 -1.42 -1.53
CA ASN A 104 2.47 -2.40 -1.51
C ASN A 104 2.71 -3.04 -2.88
N SER A 105 1.66 -3.25 -3.69
CA SER A 105 1.81 -3.82 -5.03
C SER A 105 2.69 -2.95 -5.92
N ILE A 106 2.61 -1.62 -5.78
CA ILE A 106 3.45 -0.69 -6.56
C ILE A 106 4.91 -0.76 -6.12
N SER A 107 5.17 -0.79 -4.81
CA SER A 107 6.53 -0.99 -4.28
C SER A 107 7.11 -2.33 -4.71
N LEU A 108 6.27 -3.38 -4.79
CA LEU A 108 6.66 -4.70 -5.26
C LEU A 108 7.02 -4.67 -6.75
N GLU A 109 6.21 -4.02 -7.60
CA GLU A 109 6.54 -3.86 -9.02
C GLU A 109 7.87 -3.10 -9.22
N GLU A 110 8.15 -2.03 -8.45
CA GLU A 110 9.45 -1.34 -8.55
C GLU A 110 10.61 -2.26 -8.13
N SER A 111 10.40 -3.13 -7.13
CA SER A 111 11.39 -4.12 -6.71
C SER A 111 11.65 -5.20 -7.76
N LEU A 112 10.62 -5.58 -8.53
CA LEU A 112 10.77 -6.52 -9.65
C LEU A 112 11.58 -5.89 -10.78
N ILE A 113 11.35 -4.60 -11.07
CA ILE A 113 12.15 -3.85 -12.04
C ILE A 113 13.62 -3.83 -11.62
N ALA A 114 13.92 -3.53 -10.35
CA ALA A 114 15.28 -3.58 -9.83
C ALA A 114 15.91 -4.98 -9.94
N ARG A 115 15.12 -6.04 -9.74
CA ARG A 115 15.58 -7.42 -9.90
C ARG A 115 15.90 -7.72 -11.37
N GLU A 116 15.02 -7.38 -12.29
CA GLU A 116 15.25 -7.60 -13.74
C GLU A 116 16.48 -6.83 -14.24
N LEU A 117 16.76 -5.63 -13.71
CA LEU A 117 17.97 -4.85 -13.99
C LEU A 117 19.27 -5.54 -13.57
N ILE A 118 19.28 -6.33 -12.49
CA ILE A 118 20.47 -7.09 -12.06
C ILE A 118 20.76 -8.26 -13.01
N PHE A 119 19.72 -8.89 -13.55
CA PHE A 119 19.86 -10.03 -14.46
C PHE A 119 20.08 -9.63 -15.92
N LEU A 120 20.12 -8.33 -16.22
CA LEU A 120 20.44 -7.85 -17.55
C LEU A 120 21.91 -8.16 -17.87
N SER A 121 22.13 -9.06 -18.83
CA SER A 121 23.44 -9.28 -19.44
C SER A 121 23.76 -8.09 -20.35
N ILE A 122 24.62 -7.19 -19.88
CA ILE A 122 25.11 -6.04 -20.65
C ILE A 122 26.50 -6.41 -21.18
N PRO A 123 26.78 -6.28 -22.49
CA PRO A 123 28.12 -6.47 -23.04
C PRO A 123 29.16 -5.63 -22.29
N GLU A 124 30.34 -6.18 -22.00
CA GLU A 124 31.40 -5.49 -21.23
C GLU A 124 31.92 -4.23 -21.93
N ASP A 125 31.73 -4.17 -23.23
CA ASP A 125 32.09 -3.12 -24.17
C ASP A 125 31.17 -1.87 -24.08
N GLU A 126 30.02 -1.95 -23.39
CA GLU A 126 29.12 -0.81 -23.18
C GLU A 126 29.15 -0.25 -21.74
N PHE A 127 30.29 0.33 -21.34
CA PHE A 127 30.48 0.93 -20.01
C PHE A 127 29.41 1.99 -19.65
N SER A 128 29.00 2.81 -20.62
CA SER A 128 27.96 3.83 -20.40
C SER A 128 26.61 3.21 -20.00
N THR A 129 26.23 2.11 -20.65
CA THR A 129 24.97 1.39 -20.39
C THR A 129 25.01 0.72 -19.01
N GLN A 130 26.15 0.12 -18.64
CA GLN A 130 26.34 -0.46 -17.31
C GLN A 130 26.21 0.59 -16.19
N LEU A 131 26.80 1.78 -16.39
CA LEU A 131 26.76 2.85 -15.40
C LEU A 131 25.34 3.41 -15.23
N GLU A 132 24.59 3.56 -16.31
CA GLU A 132 23.18 3.98 -16.25
C GLU A 132 22.29 2.95 -15.54
N VAL A 133 22.47 1.65 -15.82
CA VAL A 133 21.73 0.57 -15.15
C VAL A 133 22.05 0.51 -13.67
N LYS A 134 23.33 0.65 -13.30
CA LYS A 134 23.76 0.72 -11.89
C LYS A 134 23.14 1.91 -11.18
N PHE A 135 23.15 3.09 -11.81
CA PHE A 135 22.52 4.29 -11.24
C PHE A 135 21.01 4.11 -11.05
N LEU A 136 20.33 3.49 -12.03
CA LEU A 136 18.90 3.22 -11.95
C LEU A 136 18.59 2.23 -10.81
N TYR A 137 19.39 1.18 -10.68
CA TYR A 137 19.29 0.23 -9.58
C TYR A 137 19.51 0.89 -8.21
N ASP A 138 20.58 1.67 -8.06
CA ASP A 138 20.89 2.38 -6.82
C ASP A 138 19.77 3.37 -6.47
N MET A 139 19.19 4.05 -7.45
CA MET A 139 18.05 4.96 -7.27
C MET A 139 16.78 4.25 -6.78
N ILE A 140 16.51 3.03 -7.25
CA ILE A 140 15.37 2.23 -6.77
C ILE A 140 15.66 1.71 -5.36
N LYS A 141 16.87 1.21 -5.10
CA LYS A 141 17.27 0.62 -3.83
C LYS A 141 17.33 1.65 -2.70
N LEU A 142 17.89 2.84 -2.95
CA LEU A 142 18.04 3.90 -1.94
C LEU A 142 16.72 4.59 -1.62
N LYS A 143 15.80 4.67 -2.59
CA LYS A 143 14.53 5.38 -2.42
C LYS A 143 13.39 4.61 -3.07
N PRO A 144 12.90 3.54 -2.42
CA PRO A 144 11.75 2.79 -2.92
C PRO A 144 10.49 3.67 -2.91
N CYS A 145 9.64 3.48 -3.91
CA CYS A 145 8.32 4.08 -3.98
C CYS A 145 7.53 3.67 -2.76
N SER A 146 7.03 4.67 -2.05
CA SER A 146 6.15 4.52 -0.91
C SER A 146 5.02 5.53 -1.05
N ILE A 147 3.80 5.09 -0.80
CA ILE A 147 2.67 6.01 -0.69
C ILE A 147 2.65 6.52 0.75
N ASN A 148 2.92 7.81 0.91
CA ASN A 148 2.96 8.47 2.21
C ASN A 148 1.69 9.29 2.42
N PHE A 149 1.04 9.12 3.57
CA PHE A 149 -0.05 9.97 4.02
C PHE A 149 0.50 11.26 4.61
N GLY A 150 0.60 12.32 3.80
CA GLY A 150 0.91 13.67 4.28
C GLY A 150 2.20 13.76 5.12
N SER A 151 3.18 12.87 4.88
CA SER A 151 4.41 12.70 5.67
C SER A 151 4.24 12.13 7.09
N TYR A 152 3.03 11.74 7.51
CA TYR A 152 2.76 11.17 8.84
C TYR A 152 2.99 9.66 8.91
N ALA A 153 2.57 8.92 7.89
CA ALA A 153 2.66 7.46 7.88
C ALA A 153 2.83 6.91 6.46
N ILE A 154 3.61 5.83 6.35
CA ILE A 154 3.79 5.06 5.13
C ILE A 154 2.66 4.02 5.06
N LEU A 155 1.93 3.94 3.94
CA LEU A 155 0.98 2.85 3.68
C LEU A 155 1.75 1.54 3.45
N ASN A 156 2.01 0.80 4.51
CA ASN A 156 2.64 -0.52 4.45
C ASN A 156 1.86 -1.54 5.27
N LYS A 157 2.24 -2.82 5.17
CA LYS A 157 1.61 -3.90 5.95
C LYS A 157 1.73 -3.69 7.46
N SER A 158 2.82 -3.06 7.91
CA SER A 158 3.05 -2.76 9.32
C SER A 158 2.00 -1.79 9.89
N LEU A 159 1.48 -0.86 9.07
CA LEU A 159 0.40 0.04 9.47
C LEU A 159 -0.88 -0.73 9.83
N ILE A 160 -1.22 -1.79 9.08
CA ILE A 160 -2.38 -2.65 9.39
C ILE A 160 -2.18 -3.34 10.74
N LEU A 161 -1.00 -3.91 10.94
CA LEU A 161 -0.68 -4.60 12.20
C LEU A 161 -0.75 -3.64 13.38
N GLY A 162 -0.28 -2.40 13.21
CA GLY A 162 -0.38 -1.35 14.22
C GLY A 162 -1.82 -0.92 14.51
N ILE A 163 -2.66 -0.75 13.48
CA ILE A 163 -4.08 -0.46 13.68
C ILE A 163 -4.78 -1.62 14.38
N GLY A 164 -4.50 -2.86 13.96
CA GLY A 164 -5.07 -4.06 14.55
C GLY A 164 -4.69 -4.23 16.02
N SER A 165 -3.42 -4.00 16.37
CA SER A 165 -2.98 -4.06 17.76
C SER A 165 -3.64 -2.98 18.62
N GLN A 166 -3.75 -1.75 18.12
CA GLN A 166 -4.45 -0.68 18.85
C GLN A 166 -5.92 -0.99 19.10
N VAL A 167 -6.63 -1.54 18.10
CA VAL A 167 -8.03 -1.96 18.26
C VAL A 167 -8.13 -3.03 19.34
N VAL A 168 -7.30 -4.08 19.28
CA VAL A 168 -7.30 -5.15 20.29
C VAL A 168 -6.98 -4.61 21.69
N THR A 169 -5.96 -3.76 21.84
CA THR A 169 -5.63 -3.13 23.12
C THR A 169 -6.79 -2.32 23.67
N TYR A 170 -7.46 -1.52 22.84
CA TYR A 170 -8.60 -0.72 23.25
C TYR A 170 -9.77 -1.60 23.72
N LEU A 171 -10.04 -2.71 23.01
CA LEU A 171 -11.06 -3.68 23.42
C LEU A 171 -10.73 -4.33 24.77
N ILE A 172 -9.47 -4.71 25.00
CA ILE A 172 -9.03 -5.30 26.28
C ILE A 172 -9.26 -4.31 27.43
N VAL A 173 -8.83 -3.06 27.27
CA VAL A 173 -9.00 -2.01 28.29
C VAL A 173 -10.48 -1.80 28.62
N LEU A 174 -11.34 -1.75 27.60
CA LEU A 174 -12.78 -1.59 27.79
C LEU A 174 -13.42 -2.79 28.50
N MET A 175 -13.01 -4.02 28.15
CA MET A 175 -13.49 -5.22 28.84
C MET A 175 -13.09 -5.23 30.32
N GLN A 176 -11.87 -4.80 30.65
CA GLN A 176 -11.41 -4.69 32.03
C GLN A 176 -12.24 -3.69 32.85
N PHE A 177 -12.56 -2.52 32.28
CA PHE A 177 -13.41 -1.53 32.94
C PHE A 177 -14.85 -2.03 33.16
N SER A 178 -15.39 -2.80 32.21
CA SER A 178 -16.72 -3.41 32.36
C SER A 178 -16.78 -4.42 33.51
N GLN A 179 -15.70 -5.18 33.74
CA GLN A 179 -15.63 -6.17 34.83
C GLN A 179 -15.39 -5.55 36.20
N THR A 180 -14.85 -4.33 36.27
CA THR A 180 -14.61 -3.65 37.56
C THR A 180 -15.82 -2.89 38.09
N GLN A 181 -16.84 -2.65 37.24
CA GLN A 181 -18.09 -2.01 37.63
C GLN A 181 -19.22 -3.00 37.98
N SER A 182 -18.99 -4.31 37.81
CA SER A 182 -19.85 -5.40 38.30
C SER A 182 -19.35 -5.94 39.63
#